data_AF-A0A922L1L4-F1
#
_entry.id   AF-A0A922L1L4-F1
#
_cell.length_a   1.000
_cell.length_b   1.000
_cell.length_c   1.000
_cell.angle_alpha   90.00
_cell.angle_beta   90.00
_cell.angle_gamma   90.00
#
_symmetry.space_group_name_H-M   'P 1'
#
loop_
_entity.id
_entity.type
_entity.pdbx_description
1 polymer ?
#
loop_
_entity_poly.entity_id
_entity_poly.type
_entity_poly.pdbx_seq_one_letter_code
_entity_poly.pdbx_strand_id
1 'polypeptide(L)'
;MNSKISGPSSSSFSMNTENGSRNGNGEVFRYTSVTAALVWPIVIRPLLHKIQKYDQNAAIILLHALAKAEHREPGFLLQFCQKILAIHNYDSINMIQSLLRLQASIPEADEQRCRRPEETFQELNRRTITLKRILARIPDVIYNRQLFLETIRKIASAIKKLLDCIHQNNLNGYLANEQDRRSVDNRRREFIRDSKNFSQSLKDFIKNNDEKLVMQCAAQLIYAINAIQKTIKICCDFNESSSTNVKR
;
A
#
# COMPACT_ATOMS: atom_id res chain seq x y z
N MET A 1 21.47 -23.88 37.31
CA MET A 1 21.94 -23.89 35.90
C MET A 1 20.79 -24.31 35.00
N ASN A 2 20.51 -23.45 34.01
CA ASN A 2 19.68 -23.64 32.82
C ASN A 2 18.15 -23.73 32.97
N SER A 3 17.58 -22.52 33.00
CA SER A 3 16.33 -22.13 32.37
C SER A 3 16.18 -22.67 30.93
N LYS A 4 15.01 -23.25 30.63
CA LYS A 4 14.46 -23.32 29.27
C LYS A 4 13.13 -22.57 29.29
N ILE A 5 13.19 -21.30 28.88
CA ILE A 5 12.01 -20.50 28.57
C ILE A 5 11.60 -20.89 27.15
N SER A 6 10.56 -21.71 27.05
CA SER A 6 9.84 -21.96 25.81
C SER A 6 8.98 -20.73 25.49
N GLY A 7 9.44 -19.91 24.55
CA GLY A 7 8.61 -18.83 23.98
C GLY A 7 7.54 -19.39 23.05
N PRO A 8 6.29 -18.88 23.07
CA PRO A 8 5.31 -19.28 22.08
C PRO A 8 5.54 -18.49 20.78
N SER A 9 5.93 -19.25 19.76
CA SER A 9 5.43 -19.19 18.38
C SER A 9 4.93 -17.84 17.86
N SER A 10 5.74 -17.23 17.01
CA SER A 10 5.38 -16.16 16.07
C SER A 10 4.20 -16.58 15.19
N SER A 11 2.97 -16.28 15.64
CA SER A 11 1.77 -16.39 14.83
C SER A 11 1.79 -15.30 13.77
N SER A 12 2.10 -15.66 12.54
CA SER A 12 1.88 -14.84 11.36
C SER A 12 0.38 -14.59 11.20
N PHE A 13 -0.09 -13.42 11.63
CA PHE A 13 -1.48 -13.01 11.45
C PHE A 13 -1.71 -12.57 10.01
N SER A 14 -2.10 -13.53 9.17
CA SER A 14 -2.65 -13.28 7.83
C SER A 14 -4.13 -12.97 7.95
N MET A 15 -4.47 -11.68 8.00
CA MET A 15 -5.86 -11.25 7.83
C MET A 15 -6.16 -11.22 6.33
N ASN A 16 -6.92 -12.21 5.86
CA ASN A 16 -7.64 -12.14 4.58
C ASN A 16 -8.57 -10.92 4.63
N THR A 17 -8.07 -9.78 4.17
CA THR A 17 -8.94 -8.72 3.69
C THR A 17 -9.36 -9.12 2.29
N GLU A 18 -10.35 -10.02 2.25
CA GLU A 18 -11.22 -10.25 1.11
C GLU A 18 -11.59 -8.90 0.52
N ASN A 19 -11.00 -8.57 -0.63
CA ASN A 19 -11.56 -7.52 -1.45
C ASN A 19 -12.74 -8.14 -2.20
N GLY A 20 -13.93 -7.98 -1.61
CA GLY A 20 -15.21 -8.18 -2.29
C GLY A 20 -16.17 -9.16 -1.62
N SER A 21 -16.48 -8.98 -0.34
CA SER A 21 -17.70 -9.58 0.20
C SER A 21 -18.92 -8.81 -0.35
N ARG A 22 -19.67 -9.49 -1.22
CA ARG A 22 -20.87 -9.00 -1.89
C ARG A 22 -21.97 -8.75 -0.86
N ASN A 23 -22.47 -7.52 -0.79
CA ASN A 23 -23.77 -7.30 -0.15
C ASN A 23 -24.90 -7.69 -1.13
N GLY A 24 -26.12 -7.92 -0.65
CA GLY A 24 -27.27 -8.42 -1.42
C GLY A 24 -27.66 -7.65 -2.70
N ASN A 25 -27.00 -6.53 -3.00
CA ASN A 25 -27.17 -5.70 -4.21
C ASN A 25 -25.91 -5.58 -5.10
N GLY A 26 -24.84 -6.34 -4.85
CA GLY A 26 -23.71 -6.45 -5.79
C GLY A 26 -22.78 -5.23 -5.94
N GLU A 27 -22.95 -4.15 -5.17
CA GLU A 27 -22.04 -3.00 -5.24
C GLU A 27 -20.73 -3.25 -4.48
N VAL A 28 -19.61 -3.03 -5.18
CA VAL A 28 -18.26 -3.05 -4.58
C VAL A 28 -18.05 -1.72 -3.86
N PHE A 29 -17.94 -1.74 -2.53
CA PHE A 29 -17.53 -0.57 -1.75
C PHE A 29 -16.18 -0.05 -2.27
N ARG A 30 -16.19 1.11 -2.94
CA ARG A 30 -14.98 1.79 -3.42
C ARG A 30 -14.76 3.02 -2.55
N TYR A 31 -13.53 3.21 -2.11
CA TYR A 31 -13.10 4.47 -1.51
C TYR A 31 -13.39 5.61 -2.49
N THR A 32 -14.08 6.65 -2.01
CA THR A 32 -14.37 7.87 -2.77
C THR A 32 -13.15 8.77 -2.90
N SER A 33 -12.16 8.60 -2.02
CA SER A 33 -10.91 9.36 -2.00
C SER A 33 -9.70 8.45 -1.73
N VAL A 34 -8.63 8.64 -2.50
CA VAL A 34 -7.34 7.98 -2.26
C VAL A 34 -6.76 8.33 -0.89
N THR A 35 -7.03 9.55 -0.40
CA THR A 35 -6.60 10.00 0.92
C THR A 35 -7.17 9.08 2.00
N ALA A 36 -8.47 8.74 1.90
CA ALA A 36 -9.11 7.82 2.83
C ALA A 36 -8.49 6.41 2.77
N ALA A 37 -8.31 5.88 1.56
CA ALA A 37 -7.76 4.55 1.35
C ALA A 37 -6.34 4.37 1.93
N LEU A 38 -5.59 5.46 2.02
CA LEU A 38 -4.21 5.45 2.52
C LEU A 38 -4.09 5.65 4.03
N VAL A 39 -5.12 6.13 4.73
CA VAL A 39 -5.07 6.31 6.19
C VAL A 39 -4.78 4.99 6.90
N TRP A 40 -5.44 3.90 6.48
CA TRP A 40 -5.22 2.58 7.07
C TRP A 40 -3.75 2.12 7.00
N PRO A 41 -3.14 1.97 5.80
CA PRO A 41 -1.76 1.49 5.70
C PRO A 41 -0.73 2.50 6.19
N ILE A 42 -1.00 3.82 6.14
CA ILE A 42 0.01 4.85 6.44
C ILE A 42 -0.01 5.30 7.90
N VAL A 43 -1.19 5.38 8.50
CA VAL A 43 -1.36 5.95 9.85
C VAL A 43 -1.71 4.85 10.83
N ILE A 44 -2.81 4.14 10.59
CA ILE A 44 -3.39 3.22 11.58
C ILE A 44 -2.50 2.00 11.80
N ARG A 45 -2.03 1.35 10.73
CA ARG A 45 -1.18 0.15 10.84
C ARG A 45 0.13 0.40 11.61
N PRO A 46 0.93 1.43 11.27
CA PRO A 46 2.14 1.74 12.05
C PRO A 46 1.84 2.09 13.51
N LEU A 47 0.72 2.75 13.80
CA LEU A 47 0.31 3.04 15.18
C LEU A 47 -0.05 1.78 15.95
N LEU A 48 -0.81 0.86 15.35
CA LEU A 48 -1.15 -0.42 15.98
C LEU A 48 0.11 -1.25 16.28
N HIS A 49 1.11 -1.27 15.39
CA HIS A 49 2.39 -1.90 15.67
C HIS A 49 3.15 -1.25 16.84
N LYS A 50 3.03 0.08 17.02
CA LYS A 50 3.60 0.75 18.19
C LYS A 50 2.87 0.34 19.46
N ILE A 51 1.53 0.32 19.45
CA ILE A 51 0.71 -0.09 20.59
C ILE A 51 0.98 -1.55 20.98
N GLN A 52 1.09 -2.44 19.99
CA GLN A 52 1.34 -3.88 20.19
C GLN A 52 2.59 -4.16 21.01
N LYS A 53 3.62 -3.29 20.96
CA LYS A 53 4.84 -3.42 21.77
C LYS A 53 4.60 -3.21 23.27
N TYR A 54 3.53 -2.51 23.62
CA TYR A 54 3.15 -2.20 25.00
C TYR A 54 1.99 -3.08 25.48
N ASP A 55 0.96 -3.23 24.65
CA ASP A 55 -0.21 -4.04 24.95
C ASP A 55 -0.71 -4.73 23.66
N GLN A 56 -0.48 -6.05 23.61
CA GLN A 56 -0.89 -6.87 22.48
C GLN A 56 -2.42 -7.02 22.38
N ASN A 57 -3.11 -7.12 23.51
CA ASN A 57 -4.56 -7.32 23.52
C ASN A 57 -5.29 -6.06 23.07
N ALA A 58 -4.88 -4.89 23.58
CA ALA A 58 -5.42 -3.61 23.13
C ALA A 58 -5.20 -3.39 21.63
N ALA A 59 -4.01 -3.72 21.12
CA ALA A 59 -3.71 -3.61 19.69
C ALA A 59 -4.63 -4.48 18.82
N ILE A 60 -4.93 -5.72 19.25
CA ILE A 60 -5.84 -6.63 18.52
C ILE A 60 -7.29 -6.10 18.55
N ILE A 61 -7.78 -5.65 19.71
CA ILE A 61 -9.13 -5.11 19.85
C ILE A 61 -9.29 -3.88 18.96
N LEU A 62 -8.34 -2.93 19.02
CA LEU A 62 -8.35 -1.74 18.19
C LEU A 62 -8.26 -2.08 16.69
N LEU A 63 -7.38 -3.01 16.31
CA LEU A 63 -7.28 -3.48 14.93
C LEU A 63 -8.64 -3.95 14.40
N HIS A 64 -9.33 -4.81 15.15
CA HIS A 64 -10.61 -5.38 14.74
C HIS A 64 -11.72 -4.32 14.69
N ALA A 65 -11.81 -3.48 15.73
CA ALA A 65 -12.82 -2.43 15.80
C ALA A 65 -12.66 -1.40 14.67
N LEU A 66 -11.43 -0.90 14.45
CA LEU A 66 -11.13 0.08 13.42
C LEU A 66 -11.29 -0.51 12.02
N ALA A 67 -10.84 -1.76 11.79
CA ALA A 67 -11.06 -2.43 10.51
C ALA A 67 -12.55 -2.58 10.19
N LYS A 68 -13.35 -2.98 11.20
CA LYS A 68 -14.80 -3.16 11.05
C LYS A 68 -15.51 -1.84 10.79
N ALA A 69 -15.11 -0.77 11.47
CA ALA A 69 -15.66 0.57 11.25
C ALA A 69 -15.35 1.06 9.83
N GLU A 70 -14.08 1.00 9.41
CA GLU A 70 -13.67 1.41 8.06
C GLU A 70 -14.33 0.57 6.96
N HIS A 71 -14.54 -0.72 7.21
CA HIS A 71 -15.23 -1.58 6.25
C HIS A 71 -16.71 -1.23 6.10
N ARG A 72 -17.38 -0.88 7.20
CA ARG A 72 -18.80 -0.47 7.18
C ARG A 72 -18.99 0.90 6.56
N GLU A 73 -18.06 1.81 6.79
CA GLU A 73 -18.10 3.18 6.27
C GLU A 73 -16.70 3.59 5.74
N PRO A 74 -16.41 3.35 4.46
CA PRO A 74 -15.14 3.73 3.86
C PRO A 74 -14.89 5.24 3.98
N GLY A 75 -13.75 5.63 4.55
CA GLY A 75 -13.43 7.01 4.89
C GLY A 75 -13.70 7.39 6.34
N PHE A 76 -14.30 6.51 7.14
CA PHE A 76 -14.48 6.72 8.58
C PHE A 76 -13.17 7.11 9.27
N LEU A 77 -12.07 6.38 9.01
CA LEU A 77 -10.78 6.64 9.66
C LEU A 77 -10.17 7.97 9.23
N LEU A 78 -10.43 8.42 7.99
CA LEU A 78 -10.01 9.75 7.57
C LEU A 78 -10.73 10.82 8.39
N GLN A 79 -12.05 10.72 8.49
CA GLN A 79 -12.85 11.66 9.28
C GLN A 79 -12.45 11.62 10.76
N PHE A 80 -12.23 10.42 11.30
CA PHE A 80 -11.77 10.21 12.67
C PHE A 80 -10.43 10.91 12.93
N CYS A 81 -9.43 10.69 12.08
CA CYS A 81 -8.14 11.38 12.17
C CYS A 81 -8.28 12.90 12.06
N GLN A 82 -9.10 13.39 11.13
CA GLN A 82 -9.35 14.83 10.96
C GLN A 82 -10.01 15.44 12.20
N LYS A 83 -10.96 14.74 12.82
CA LYS A 83 -11.62 15.20 14.06
C LYS A 83 -10.65 15.25 15.23
N ILE A 84 -9.76 14.27 15.37
CA ILE A 84 -8.69 14.33 16.39
C ILE A 84 -7.78 15.53 16.16
N LEU A 85 -7.34 15.76 14.92
CA LEU A 85 -6.49 16.91 14.58
C LEU A 85 -7.19 18.24 14.88
N ALA A 86 -8.48 18.35 14.56
CA ALA A 86 -9.28 19.54 14.85
C ALA A 86 -9.41 19.82 16.36
N ILE A 87 -9.61 18.79 17.18
CA ILE A 87 -9.64 18.92 18.66
C ILE A 87 -8.33 19.52 19.20
N HIS A 88 -7.21 19.28 18.51
CA HIS A 88 -5.90 19.82 18.85
C HIS A 88 -5.53 21.11 18.07
N ASN A 89 -6.51 21.79 17.45
CA ASN A 89 -6.35 23.02 16.67
C ASN A 89 -5.44 22.89 15.42
N TYR A 90 -5.43 21.71 14.79
CA TYR A 90 -4.69 21.44 13.55
C TYR A 90 -5.60 21.38 12.30
N ASP A 91 -6.47 22.37 12.12
CA ASP A 91 -7.49 22.38 11.06
C ASP A 91 -6.94 22.62 9.65
N SER A 92 -5.76 23.24 9.53
CA SER A 92 -5.17 23.64 8.25
C SER A 92 -4.26 22.58 7.61
N ILE A 93 -4.15 21.39 8.22
CA ILE A 93 -3.26 20.35 7.71
C ILE A 93 -3.76 19.80 6.38
N ASN A 94 -2.91 19.90 5.36
CA ASN A 94 -3.12 19.21 4.11
C ASN A 94 -2.86 17.70 4.28
N MET A 95 -3.94 16.93 4.46
CA MET A 95 -3.87 15.49 4.70
C MET A 95 -3.08 14.72 3.64
N ILE A 96 -3.20 15.07 2.36
CA ILE A 96 -2.51 14.30 1.31
C ILE A 96 -1.00 14.53 1.35
N GLN A 97 -0.57 15.76 1.62
CA GLN A 97 0.85 16.07 1.81
C GLN A 97 1.41 15.35 3.03
N SER A 98 0.68 15.37 4.14
CA SER A 98 1.09 14.69 5.37
C SER A 98 1.19 13.18 5.17
N LEU A 99 0.22 12.56 4.49
CA LEU A 99 0.28 11.13 4.17
C LEU A 99 1.46 10.79 3.25
N LEU A 100 1.74 11.61 2.24
CA LEU A 100 2.90 11.43 1.38
C LEU A 100 4.21 11.50 2.18
N ARG A 101 4.38 12.51 3.04
CA ARG A 101 5.57 12.63 3.90
C ARG A 101 5.70 11.45 4.86
N LEU A 102 4.60 11.06 5.52
CA LEU A 102 4.58 9.90 6.40
C LEU A 102 4.93 8.60 5.68
N GLN A 103 4.49 8.42 4.43
CA GLN A 103 4.84 7.26 3.61
C GLN A 103 6.35 7.06 3.45
N ALA A 104 7.14 8.13 3.43
CA ALA A 104 8.60 8.04 3.35
C ALA A 104 9.22 7.39 4.61
N SER A 105 8.59 7.57 5.76
CA SER A 105 9.09 7.17 7.08
C SER A 105 8.52 5.84 7.58
N ILE A 106 7.56 5.25 6.87
CA ILE A 106 7.00 3.96 7.26
C ILE A 106 8.08 2.88 7.14
N PRO A 107 8.40 2.18 8.25
CA PRO A 107 9.26 1.00 8.20
C PRO A 107 8.66 0.00 7.22
N GLU A 108 9.50 -0.77 6.55
CA GLU A 108 9.08 -1.73 5.54
C GLU A 108 8.13 -2.77 6.15
N ALA A 109 6.83 -2.48 6.16
CA ALA A 109 5.86 -3.30 6.87
C ALA A 109 5.71 -4.65 6.15
N ASP A 110 5.95 -5.73 6.89
CA ASP A 110 5.92 -7.11 6.39
C ASP A 110 4.55 -7.53 5.84
N GLU A 111 3.49 -6.82 6.19
CA GLU A 111 2.12 -7.17 5.82
C GLU A 111 1.86 -7.12 4.32
N GLN A 112 2.47 -6.17 3.61
CA GLN A 112 2.29 -6.00 2.16
C GLN A 112 3.36 -6.73 1.33
N ARG A 113 4.44 -7.22 1.96
CA ARG A 113 5.53 -7.90 1.26
C ARG A 113 5.12 -9.33 0.91
N CYS A 114 5.45 -9.74 -0.32
CA CYS A 114 5.47 -11.15 -0.68
C CYS A 114 6.63 -11.81 0.09
N ARG A 115 6.38 -12.89 0.83
CA ARG A 115 7.39 -13.52 1.71
C ARG A 115 8.24 -14.58 1.00
N ARG A 116 7.87 -14.87 -0.25
CA ARG A 116 8.55 -15.80 -1.13
C ARG A 116 10.04 -15.48 -1.31
N PRO A 117 10.95 -16.45 -1.09
CA PRO A 117 12.39 -16.20 -1.07
C PRO A 117 12.98 -15.96 -2.47
N GLU A 118 12.25 -16.25 -3.55
CA GLU A 118 12.77 -16.13 -4.91
C GLU A 118 13.11 -14.68 -5.27
N GLU A 119 14.23 -14.49 -5.97
CA GLU A 119 14.79 -13.16 -6.25
C GLU A 119 13.79 -12.24 -6.98
N THR A 120 12.90 -12.81 -7.80
CA THR A 120 11.88 -12.05 -8.53
C THR A 120 10.85 -11.37 -7.62
N PHE A 121 10.52 -11.97 -6.47
CA PHE A 121 9.63 -11.40 -5.45
C PHE A 121 10.38 -10.44 -4.53
N GLN A 122 11.64 -10.74 -4.21
CA GLN A 122 12.49 -9.82 -3.44
C GLN A 122 12.75 -8.53 -4.21
N GLU A 123 12.99 -8.64 -5.52
CA GLU A 123 13.17 -7.49 -6.39
C GLU A 123 11.88 -6.68 -6.52
N LEU A 124 10.71 -7.33 -6.65
CA LEU A 124 9.42 -6.65 -6.60
C LEU A 124 9.27 -5.82 -5.31
N ASN A 125 9.58 -6.41 -4.15
CA ASN A 125 9.54 -5.71 -2.86
C ASN A 125 10.48 -4.49 -2.86
N ARG A 126 11.72 -4.63 -3.33
CA ARG A 126 12.68 -3.50 -3.41
C ARG A 126 12.19 -2.39 -4.34
N ARG A 127 11.65 -2.74 -5.52
CA ARG A 127 11.17 -1.77 -6.53
C ARG A 127 9.96 -0.99 -6.05
N THR A 128 9.01 -1.65 -5.41
CA THR A 128 7.81 -1.01 -4.84
C THR A 128 8.17 -0.06 -3.72
N ILE A 129 9.07 -0.45 -2.81
CA ILE A 129 9.59 0.44 -1.74
C ILE A 129 10.28 1.66 -2.34
N THR A 130 11.18 1.44 -3.30
CA THR A 130 11.93 2.52 -3.96
C THR A 130 10.99 3.53 -4.59
N LEU A 131 10.00 3.07 -5.36
CA LEU A 131 9.05 3.96 -6.01
C LEU A 131 8.17 4.72 -4.99
N LYS A 132 7.66 4.04 -3.95
CA LYS A 132 6.89 4.68 -2.87
C LYS A 132 7.70 5.79 -2.19
N ARG A 133 8.98 5.55 -1.88
CA ARG A 133 9.87 6.54 -1.25
C ARG A 133 10.14 7.74 -2.16
N ILE A 134 10.31 7.54 -3.47
CA ILE A 134 10.53 8.66 -4.39
C ILE A 134 9.25 9.50 -4.53
N LEU A 135 8.08 8.87 -4.68
CA LEU A 135 6.78 9.56 -4.75
C LEU A 135 6.49 10.35 -3.47
N ALA A 136 6.81 9.79 -2.31
CA ALA A 136 6.63 10.42 -1.00
C ALA A 136 7.40 11.73 -0.82
N ARG A 137 8.48 11.95 -1.60
CA ARG A 137 9.29 13.18 -1.55
C ARG A 137 8.69 14.36 -2.33
N ILE A 138 7.66 14.13 -3.15
CA ILE A 138 7.07 15.19 -4.00
C ILE A 138 6.72 16.46 -3.22
N PRO A 139 6.04 16.40 -2.04
CA PRO A 139 5.70 17.61 -1.29
C PRO A 139 6.89 18.48 -0.89
N ASP A 140 8.08 17.89 -0.76
CA ASP A 140 9.28 18.58 -0.30
C ASP A 140 10.11 19.17 -1.45
N VAL A 141 9.91 18.64 -2.66
CA VAL A 141 10.72 19.03 -3.84
C VAL A 141 9.93 19.86 -4.85
N ILE A 142 8.59 19.87 -4.80
CA ILE A 142 7.72 20.44 -5.84
C ILE A 142 7.98 21.92 -6.14
N TYR A 143 8.43 22.70 -5.14
CA TYR A 143 8.75 24.12 -5.30
C TYR A 143 10.18 24.37 -5.81
N ASN A 144 11.08 23.38 -5.74
CA ASN A 144 12.42 23.46 -6.31
C ASN A 144 12.44 22.79 -7.69
N ARG A 145 12.34 23.59 -8.76
CA ARG A 145 12.23 23.10 -10.14
C ARG A 145 13.32 22.09 -10.53
N GLN A 146 14.58 22.34 -10.16
CA GLN A 146 15.69 21.47 -10.53
C GLN A 146 15.57 20.10 -9.86
N LEU A 147 15.34 20.09 -8.54
CA LEU A 147 15.17 18.88 -7.75
C LEU A 147 13.89 18.12 -8.13
N PHE A 148 12.82 18.86 -8.45
CA PHE A 148 11.56 18.28 -8.90
C PHE A 148 11.71 17.55 -10.24
N LEU A 149 12.34 18.18 -11.25
CA LEU A 149 12.60 17.55 -12.54
C LEU A 149 13.49 16.31 -12.41
N GLU A 150 14.50 16.36 -11.55
CA GLU A 150 15.32 15.19 -11.23
C GLU A 150 14.47 14.07 -10.60
N THR A 151 13.60 14.41 -9.66
CA THR A 151 12.68 13.47 -9.01
C THR A 151 11.71 12.84 -10.01
N ILE A 152 11.17 13.61 -10.96
CA ILE A 152 10.31 13.09 -12.04
C ILE A 152 11.05 12.04 -12.88
N ARG A 153 12.31 12.29 -13.26
CA ARG A 153 13.12 11.31 -14.00
C ARG A 153 13.32 10.01 -13.20
N LYS A 154 13.59 10.14 -11.89
CA LYS A 154 13.71 8.98 -10.98
C LYS A 154 12.40 8.21 -10.89
N ILE A 155 11.25 8.89 -10.79
CA ILE A 155 9.93 8.27 -10.78
C ILE A 155 9.68 7.50 -12.08
N ALA A 156 9.91 8.12 -13.24
CA ALA A 156 9.71 7.47 -14.54
C ALA A 156 10.56 6.20 -14.69
N SER A 157 11.83 6.26 -14.30
CA SER A 157 12.73 5.10 -14.29
C SER A 157 12.23 3.99 -13.34
N ALA A 158 11.81 4.36 -12.13
CA ALA A 158 11.31 3.41 -11.14
C ALA A 158 9.97 2.76 -11.55
N ILE A 159 9.06 3.51 -12.18
CA ILE A 159 7.80 2.98 -12.75
C ILE A 159 8.11 1.93 -13.81
N LYS A 160 9.01 2.24 -14.76
CA LYS A 160 9.41 1.30 -15.80
C LYS A 160 9.96 0.00 -15.20
N LYS A 161 10.93 0.11 -14.28
CA LYS A 161 11.54 -1.04 -13.61
C LYS A 161 10.53 -1.87 -12.82
N LEU A 162 9.55 -1.24 -12.17
CA LEU A 162 8.48 -1.95 -11.47
C LEU A 162 7.56 -2.69 -12.44
N LEU A 163 7.15 -2.06 -13.54
CA LEU A 163 6.31 -2.68 -14.57
C LEU A 163 7.00 -3.89 -15.23
N ASP A 164 8.29 -3.77 -15.53
CA ASP A 164 9.10 -4.86 -16.09
C ASP A 164 9.17 -6.03 -15.09
N CYS A 165 9.39 -5.73 -13.80
CA CYS A 165 9.41 -6.74 -12.74
C CYS A 165 8.05 -7.45 -12.56
N ILE A 166 6.93 -6.72 -12.58
CA ILE A 166 5.58 -7.31 -12.51
C ILE A 166 5.33 -8.21 -13.72
N HIS A 167 5.74 -7.78 -14.91
CA HIS A 167 5.60 -8.57 -16.12
C HIS A 167 6.40 -9.88 -16.04
N GLN A 168 7.65 -9.81 -15.61
CA GLN A 168 8.50 -10.99 -15.40
C GLN A 168 7.88 -11.96 -14.37
N ASN A 169 7.38 -11.45 -13.24
CA ASN A 169 6.71 -12.28 -12.23
C ASN A 169 5.49 -13.03 -12.81
N ASN A 170 4.76 -12.43 -13.76
CA ASN A 170 3.62 -13.07 -14.42
C ASN A 170 4.05 -14.10 -15.52
N LEU A 171 5.27 -13.98 -16.05
CA LEU A 171 5.83 -14.93 -17.02
C LEU A 171 6.49 -16.14 -16.38
N ASN A 172 7.10 -15.97 -15.19
CA ASN A 172 7.93 -16.99 -14.55
C ASN A 172 7.15 -18.20 -13.98
N GLY A 173 5.88 -18.38 -14.33
CA GLY A 173 5.08 -19.56 -13.95
C GLY A 173 4.77 -19.70 -12.46
N TYR A 174 5.13 -18.72 -11.62
CA TYR A 174 4.86 -18.77 -10.17
C TYR A 174 3.40 -18.59 -9.79
N LEU A 175 2.59 -18.02 -10.69
CA LEU A 175 1.15 -17.87 -10.52
C LEU A 175 0.47 -19.15 -11.06
N ALA A 176 -0.02 -19.99 -10.15
CA ALA A 176 -0.54 -21.32 -10.47
C ALA A 176 -1.78 -21.29 -11.38
N ASN A 177 -2.63 -20.26 -11.24
CA ASN A 177 -3.95 -20.22 -11.89
C ASN A 177 -4.04 -19.04 -12.87
N GLU A 178 -4.70 -19.25 -14.01
CA GLU A 178 -4.97 -18.18 -15.00
C GLU A 178 -5.75 -17.00 -14.41
N GLN A 179 -6.58 -17.24 -13.39
CA GLN A 179 -7.30 -16.20 -12.67
C GLN A 179 -6.37 -15.26 -11.88
N ASP A 180 -5.29 -15.79 -11.29
CA ASP A 180 -4.31 -14.99 -10.56
C ASP A 180 -3.50 -14.12 -11.51
N ARG A 181 -3.10 -14.69 -12.66
CA ARG A 181 -2.42 -13.97 -13.74
C ARG A 181 -3.25 -12.80 -14.25
N ARG A 182 -4.55 -13.04 -14.52
CA ARG A 182 -5.50 -11.99 -14.91
C ARG A 182 -5.65 -10.93 -13.83
N SER A 183 -5.67 -11.32 -12.56
CA SER A 183 -5.79 -10.38 -11.43
C SER A 183 -4.57 -9.46 -11.33
N VAL A 184 -3.36 -10.01 -11.47
CA VAL A 184 -2.11 -9.23 -11.51
C VAL A 184 -2.05 -8.32 -12.74
N ASP A 185 -2.45 -8.80 -13.92
CA ASP A 185 -2.50 -7.98 -15.13
C ASP A 185 -3.54 -6.86 -15.07
N ASN A 186 -4.68 -7.10 -14.42
CA ASN A 186 -5.66 -6.05 -14.15
C ASN A 186 -5.04 -4.92 -13.31
N ARG A 187 -4.36 -5.27 -12.21
CA ARG A 187 -3.65 -4.28 -11.38
C ARG A 187 -2.54 -3.55 -12.13
N ARG A 188 -1.81 -4.26 -12.98
CA ARG A 188 -0.80 -3.66 -13.87
C ARG A 188 -1.43 -2.62 -14.80
N ARG A 189 -2.56 -2.94 -15.45
CA ARG A 189 -3.28 -2.01 -16.35
C ARG A 189 -3.79 -0.78 -15.61
N GLU A 190 -4.35 -0.95 -14.41
CA GLU A 190 -4.77 0.17 -13.55
C GLU A 190 -3.58 1.06 -13.21
N PHE A 191 -2.45 0.49 -12.81
CA PHE A 191 -1.24 1.24 -12.49
C PHE A 191 -0.67 1.99 -13.70
N ILE A 192 -0.72 1.41 -14.91
CA ILE A 192 -0.32 2.10 -16.15
C ILE A 192 -1.23 3.33 -16.38
N ARG A 193 -2.55 3.18 -16.22
CA ARG A 193 -3.50 4.29 -16.34
C ARG A 193 -3.19 5.39 -15.32
N ASP A 194 -3.00 5.03 -14.06
CA ASP A 194 -2.69 5.99 -13.00
C ASP A 194 -1.35 6.69 -13.24
N SER A 195 -0.36 6.01 -13.83
CA SER A 195 0.93 6.62 -14.19
C SER A 195 0.83 7.63 -15.34
N LYS A 196 -0.08 7.39 -16.30
CA LYS A 196 -0.40 8.34 -17.36
C LYS A 196 -1.10 9.57 -16.79
N ASN A 197 -2.05 9.38 -15.88
CA ASN A 197 -2.73 10.48 -15.18
C ASN A 197 -1.75 11.33 -14.38
N PHE A 198 -0.81 10.69 -13.66
CA PHE A 198 0.27 11.40 -12.98
C PHE A 198 1.12 12.22 -13.94
N SER A 199 1.55 11.63 -15.06
CA SER A 199 2.32 12.34 -16.09
C SER A 199 1.56 13.54 -16.68
N GLN A 200 0.24 13.41 -16.85
CA GLN A 200 -0.62 14.51 -17.30
C GLN A 200 -0.71 15.61 -16.23
N SER A 201 -0.93 15.24 -14.96
CA SER A 201 -0.97 16.20 -13.85
C SER A 201 0.33 17.00 -13.72
N LEU A 202 1.49 16.40 -14.02
CA LEU A 202 2.77 17.10 -14.05
C LEU A 202 2.82 18.14 -15.18
N LYS A 203 2.31 17.81 -16.37
CA LYS A 203 2.23 18.75 -17.49
C LYS A 203 1.33 19.92 -17.15
N ASP A 204 0.20 19.65 -16.52
CA ASP A 204 -0.79 20.67 -16.14
C ASP A 204 -0.24 21.55 -15.01
N PHE A 205 0.46 20.98 -14.04
CA PHE A 205 1.17 21.74 -13.00
C PHE A 205 2.22 22.69 -13.57
N ILE A 206 3.02 22.24 -14.54
CA ILE A 206 4.03 23.11 -15.18
C ILE A 206 3.37 24.33 -15.87
N LYS A 207 2.12 24.22 -16.31
CA LYS A 207 1.37 25.30 -16.96
C LYS A 207 0.58 26.18 -15.98
N ASN A 208 -0.13 25.54 -15.05
CA ASN A 208 -1.18 26.16 -14.23
C ASN A 208 -0.80 26.30 -12.76
N ASN A 209 0.35 25.74 -12.36
CA ASN A 209 0.86 25.73 -10.99
C ASN A 209 -0.11 25.14 -9.95
N ASP A 210 -0.93 24.15 -10.35
CA ASP A 210 -1.81 23.42 -9.42
C ASP A 210 -1.11 22.17 -8.86
N GLU A 211 -0.53 22.29 -7.66
CA GLU A 211 0.15 21.17 -7.01
C GLU A 211 -0.80 20.09 -6.48
N LYS A 212 -2.10 20.40 -6.26
CA LYS A 212 -3.02 19.49 -5.58
C LYS A 212 -3.23 18.22 -6.39
N LEU A 213 -3.41 18.36 -7.70
CA LEU A 213 -3.58 17.23 -8.61
C LEU A 213 -2.33 16.34 -8.69
N VAL A 214 -1.13 16.93 -8.64
CA VAL A 214 0.13 16.18 -8.63
C VAL A 214 0.24 15.34 -7.36
N MET A 215 -0.09 15.92 -6.21
CA MET A 215 -0.08 15.20 -4.92
C MET A 215 -1.13 14.08 -4.89
N GLN A 216 -2.33 14.34 -5.44
CA GLN A 216 -3.39 13.33 -5.57
C GLN A 216 -2.96 12.16 -6.45
N CYS A 217 -2.38 12.44 -7.62
CA CYS A 217 -1.90 11.39 -8.51
C CYS A 217 -0.72 10.62 -7.90
N ALA A 218 0.18 11.28 -7.16
CA ALA A 218 1.26 10.60 -6.44
C ALA A 218 0.75 9.64 -5.36
N ALA A 219 -0.23 10.08 -4.57
CA ALA A 219 -0.90 9.23 -3.58
C ALA A 219 -1.62 8.06 -4.25
N GLN A 220 -2.28 8.29 -5.40
CA GLN A 220 -2.94 7.25 -6.18
C GLN A 220 -1.97 6.19 -6.68
N LEU A 221 -0.77 6.58 -7.11
CA LEU A 221 0.28 5.63 -7.47
C LEU A 221 0.74 4.79 -6.27
N ILE A 222 0.90 5.38 -5.09
CA ILE A 222 1.22 4.62 -3.86
C ILE A 222 0.12 3.60 -3.54
N TYR A 223 -1.15 4.01 -3.63
CA TYR A 223 -2.29 3.13 -3.43
C TYR A 223 -2.29 1.97 -4.44
N ALA A 224 -2.07 2.25 -5.72
CA ALA A 224 -1.99 1.23 -6.77
C ALA A 224 -0.81 0.27 -6.56
N ILE A 225 0.36 0.77 -6.13
CA ILE A 225 1.51 -0.07 -5.76
C ILE A 225 1.15 -1.03 -4.63
N ASN A 226 0.51 -0.53 -3.57
CA ASN A 226 0.06 -1.36 -2.45
C ASN A 226 -0.95 -2.43 -2.90
N ALA A 227 -1.87 -2.09 -3.81
CA ALA A 227 -2.83 -3.03 -4.38
C ALA A 227 -2.16 -4.13 -5.21
N ILE A 228 -1.14 -3.79 -6.02
CA ILE A 228 -0.32 -4.77 -6.75
C ILE A 228 0.37 -5.72 -5.79
N GLN A 229 1.10 -5.18 -4.78
CA GLN A 229 1.82 -6.00 -3.80
C GLN A 229 0.88 -6.95 -3.07
N LYS A 230 -0.28 -6.45 -2.59
CA LYS A 230 -1.30 -7.25 -1.93
C LYS A 230 -1.85 -8.35 -2.84
N THR A 231 -2.12 -8.05 -4.11
CA THR A 231 -2.65 -9.03 -5.07
C THR A 231 -1.63 -10.15 -5.31
N ILE A 232 -0.37 -9.79 -5.58
CA ILE A 232 0.70 -10.78 -5.78
C ILE A 232 0.91 -11.61 -4.52
N LYS A 233 0.91 -10.99 -3.34
CA LYS A 233 0.99 -11.70 -2.05
C LYS A 233 -0.12 -12.74 -1.91
N ILE A 234 -1.38 -12.38 -2.18
CA ILE A 234 -2.52 -13.31 -2.08
C ILE A 234 -2.37 -14.47 -3.07
N CYS A 235 -2.00 -14.19 -4.32
CA CYS A 235 -1.84 -15.22 -5.34
C CYS A 235 -0.65 -16.17 -5.05
N CYS A 236 0.37 -15.69 -4.34
CA CYS A 236 1.64 -16.41 -4.18
C CYS A 236 1.85 -17.05 -2.81
N ASP A 237 1.40 -16.41 -1.71
CA ASP A 237 1.64 -16.92 -0.35
C ASP A 237 0.66 -18.05 0.04
N PHE A 238 -0.52 -18.16 -0.59
CA PHE A 238 -1.52 -19.21 -0.27
C PHE A 238 -1.23 -20.58 -0.89
N ASN A 239 -0.31 -20.68 -1.85
CA ASN A 239 -0.03 -21.95 -2.55
C ASN A 239 0.88 -22.93 -1.76
N GLU A 240 1.39 -22.52 -0.58
CA GLU A 240 2.16 -23.43 0.30
C GLU A 240 1.27 -24.43 1.04
N SER A 241 -0.01 -24.13 1.27
CA SER A 241 -0.91 -25.02 2.04
C SER A 241 -1.36 -26.27 1.26
N SER A 242 -1.20 -26.25 -0.08
CA SER A 242 -1.72 -27.30 -0.97
C SER A 242 -0.65 -28.32 -1.38
N SER A 243 0.64 -28.00 -1.18
CA SER A 243 1.75 -28.80 -1.71
C SER A 243 2.36 -29.79 -0.71
N THR A 244 1.87 -29.83 0.53
CA THR A 244 2.39 -30.72 1.59
C THR A 244 1.61 -32.02 1.79
N ASN A 245 0.55 -32.30 1.03
CA ASN A 245 -0.26 -33.52 1.18
C ASN A 245 -0.08 -34.58 0.08
N VAL A 246 0.95 -34.50 -0.76
CA VAL A 246 1.28 -35.57 -1.71
C VAL A 246 2.67 -36.12 -1.38
N LYS A 247 2.75 -36.87 -0.28
CA LYS A 247 3.77 -37.91 0.00
C LYS A 247 3.45 -38.56 1.35
N ARG A 248 2.49 -39.48 1.34
CA ARG A 248 2.46 -40.66 2.21
C ARG A 248 1.92 -41.82 1.40
#